data_AF-B7XFW2-F1
#
_entry.id   AF-B7XFW2-F1
#
_cell.length_a   1.000
_cell.length_b   1.000
_cell.length_c   1.000
_cell.angle_alpha   90.00
_cell.angle_beta   90.00
_cell.angle_gamma   90.00
#
_symmetry.space_group_name_H-M   'P 1'
#
loop_
_entity.id
_entity.type
_entity.pdbx_description
1 polymer ?
#
loop_
_entity_poly.entity_id
_entity_poly.type
_entity_poly.pdbx_seq_one_letter_code
_entity_poly.pdbx_strand_id
1 'polypeptide(L)'
;KGQSPWNLSNKTYQYVALLLALPGLVALLGGPTLGLVTIAPMIIAKGIVEGFNYFQHYGLVRDLDQPILLHHAWNHMGRIVRPLGCEITNHINHHIDGYTRFYELRPEIEAPQMPSLFVCFLVGLIPPLWFTLIAKPKLKDWDQR
;
A
#
# COMPACT_ATOMS: atom_id res chain seq x y z
N LYS A 1 1.90 -29.56 -0.90
CA LYS A 1 0.54 -29.87 -1.37
C LYS A 1 0.12 -31.20 -0.73
N GLY A 2 -1.10 -31.33 -0.19
CA GLY A 2 -1.56 -32.55 0.50
C GLY A 2 -1.62 -32.48 2.04
N GLN A 3 -1.39 -31.32 2.65
CA GLN A 3 -1.61 -31.14 4.09
C GLN A 3 -3.04 -30.66 4.37
N SER A 4 -3.60 -31.07 5.51
CA SER A 4 -4.90 -30.58 5.99
C SER A 4 -4.91 -29.04 6.07
N PRO A 5 -6.04 -28.37 5.78
CA PRO A 5 -6.18 -26.93 6.03
C PRO A 5 -5.77 -26.53 7.44
N TRP A 6 -6.05 -27.38 8.44
CA TRP A 6 -5.75 -27.21 9.87
C TRP A 6 -4.29 -27.40 10.28
N ASN A 7 -3.38 -27.63 9.33
CA ASN A 7 -1.96 -27.79 9.63
C ASN A 7 -1.36 -26.47 10.17
N LEU A 8 -0.52 -26.55 11.21
CA LEU A 8 0.19 -25.40 11.78
C LEU A 8 1.15 -24.72 10.79
N SER A 9 1.57 -25.42 9.72
CA SER A 9 2.34 -24.85 8.61
C SER A 9 1.55 -23.85 7.76
N ASN A 10 0.21 -23.80 7.92
CA ASN A 10 -0.66 -22.91 7.17
C ASN A 10 -0.33 -21.45 7.50
N LYS A 11 0.19 -20.73 6.49
CA LYS A 11 0.60 -19.34 6.62
C LYS A 11 -0.53 -18.41 7.02
N THR A 12 -1.76 -18.66 6.55
CA THR A 12 -2.92 -17.86 6.93
C THR A 12 -3.17 -17.93 8.44
N TYR A 13 -3.13 -19.13 9.04
CA TYR A 13 -3.29 -19.26 10.49
C TYR A 13 -2.11 -18.68 11.27
N GLN A 14 -0.88 -18.83 10.77
CA GLN A 14 0.28 -18.17 11.37
C GLN A 14 0.10 -16.64 11.39
N TYR A 15 -0.38 -16.04 10.29
CA TYR A 15 -0.60 -14.60 10.21
C TYR A 15 -1.76 -14.12 11.10
N VAL A 16 -2.87 -14.87 11.16
CA VAL A 16 -3.97 -14.56 12.08
C VAL A 16 -3.49 -14.65 13.54
N ALA A 17 -2.71 -15.68 13.89
CA ALA A 17 -2.14 -15.81 15.22
C ALA A 17 -1.20 -14.65 15.56
N LEU A 18 -0.31 -14.25 14.63
CA LEU A 18 0.59 -13.10 14.80
C LEU A 18 -0.20 -11.79 14.96
N LEU A 19 -1.28 -11.61 14.20
CA LEU A 19 -2.16 -10.44 14.31
C LEU A 19 -2.81 -10.34 15.69
N LEU A 20 -3.28 -11.48 16.23
CA LEU A 20 -3.91 -11.55 17.56
C LEU A 20 -2.89 -11.57 18.71
N ALA A 21 -1.63 -11.92 18.44
CA ALA A 21 -0.59 -12.00 19.47
C ALA A 21 -0.33 -10.64 20.12
N LEU A 22 -0.35 -9.54 19.36
CA LEU A 22 -0.15 -8.20 19.90
C LEU A 22 -1.25 -7.78 20.90
N PRO A 23 -2.55 -7.74 20.54
CA PRO A 23 -3.60 -7.42 21.50
C PRO A 23 -3.67 -8.44 22.64
N GLY A 24 -3.36 -9.72 22.40
CA GLY A 24 -3.28 -10.75 23.43
C GLY A 24 -2.16 -10.50 24.45
N LEU A 25 -0.97 -10.12 23.99
CA LEU A 25 0.15 -9.77 24.86
C LEU A 25 -0.14 -8.51 25.68
N VAL A 26 -0.72 -7.48 25.06
CA VAL A 26 -1.14 -6.27 25.77
C VAL A 26 -2.24 -6.60 26.79
N ALA A 27 -3.20 -7.48 26.44
CA ALA A 27 -4.23 -7.94 27.37
C ALA A 27 -3.64 -8.68 28.57
N LEU A 28 -2.63 -9.53 28.35
CA LEU A 28 -1.97 -10.30 29.40
C LEU A 28 -1.22 -9.38 30.39
N LEU A 29 -0.53 -8.36 29.88
CA LEU A 29 0.31 -7.48 30.70
C LEU A 29 -0.46 -6.33 31.34
N GLY A 30 -1.48 -5.80 30.65
CA GLY A 30 -2.20 -4.58 31.02
C GLY A 30 -3.70 -4.77 31.25
N GLY A 31 -4.21 -5.98 31.11
CA GLY A 31 -5.64 -6.30 31.26
C GLY A 31 -6.43 -6.22 29.94
N PRO A 32 -7.60 -6.87 29.89
CA PRO A 32 -8.37 -7.08 28.66
C PRO A 32 -8.79 -5.78 27.97
N THR A 33 -9.08 -4.73 28.74
CA THR A 33 -9.42 -3.40 28.20
C THR A 33 -8.29 -2.83 27.35
N LEU A 34 -7.03 -2.93 27.81
CA LEU A 34 -5.88 -2.44 27.02
C LEU A 34 -5.65 -3.29 25.77
N GLY A 35 -5.87 -4.60 25.86
CA GLY A 35 -5.85 -5.47 24.68
C GLY A 35 -6.86 -5.04 23.62
N LEU A 36 -8.09 -4.72 24.02
CA LEU A 36 -9.13 -4.24 23.11
C LEU A 36 -8.80 -2.86 22.52
N VAL A 37 -8.28 -1.92 23.33
CA VAL A 37 -7.88 -0.59 22.86
C VAL A 37 -6.79 -0.68 21.79
N THR A 38 -5.92 -1.68 21.85
CA THR A 38 -4.84 -1.91 20.86
C THR A 38 -5.37 -2.18 19.44
N ILE A 39 -6.62 -2.65 19.30
CA ILE A 39 -7.22 -2.90 17.97
C ILE A 39 -7.43 -1.59 17.19
N ALA A 40 -7.77 -0.50 17.86
CA ALA A 40 -8.02 0.79 17.22
C ALA A 40 -6.81 1.32 16.41
N PRO A 41 -5.59 1.47 16.98
CA PRO A 41 -4.42 1.88 16.20
C PRO A 41 -4.03 0.86 15.12
N MET A 42 -4.30 -0.43 15.28
CA MET A 42 -4.07 -1.42 14.23
C MET A 42 -4.96 -1.16 13.01
N ILE A 43 -6.25 -0.88 13.23
CA ILE A 43 -7.18 -0.52 12.16
C ILE A 43 -6.75 0.80 11.50
N ILE A 44 -6.37 1.80 12.29
CA ILE A 44 -5.89 3.10 11.77
C ILE A 44 -4.64 2.89 10.91
N ALA A 45 -3.65 2.13 11.40
CA ALA A 45 -2.43 1.83 10.65
C ALA A 45 -2.74 1.12 9.33
N LYS A 46 -3.64 0.13 9.34
CA LYS A 46 -4.10 -0.55 8.12
C LYS A 46 -4.79 0.42 7.17
N GLY A 47 -5.67 1.29 7.68
CA GLY A 47 -6.36 2.31 6.89
C GLY A 47 -5.40 3.29 6.22
N ILE A 48 -4.32 3.69 6.89
CA ILE A 48 -3.27 4.54 6.30
C ILE A 48 -2.58 3.83 5.13
N VAL A 49 -2.21 2.55 5.32
CA VAL A 49 -1.59 1.74 4.25
C VAL A 49 -2.54 1.59 3.07
N GLU A 50 -3.84 1.34 3.30
CA GLU A 50 -4.83 1.29 2.22
C GLU A 50 -5.02 2.65 1.52
N GLY A 51 -4.91 3.75 2.26
CA GLY A 51 -4.87 5.08 1.67
C GLY A 51 -3.70 5.23 0.69
N PHE A 52 -2.50 4.81 1.08
CA PHE A 52 -1.33 4.83 0.20
C PHE A 52 -1.53 3.94 -1.05
N ASN A 53 -2.02 2.71 -0.87
CA ASN A 53 -2.36 1.82 -1.97
C ASN A 53 -3.36 2.47 -2.95
N TYR A 54 -4.40 3.13 -2.41
CA TYR A 54 -5.39 3.80 -3.23
C TYR A 54 -4.78 4.85 -4.15
N PHE A 55 -3.88 5.71 -3.64
CA PHE A 55 -3.25 6.73 -4.48
C PHE A 55 -2.35 6.13 -5.56
N GLN A 56 -1.60 5.07 -5.21
CA GLN A 56 -0.70 4.40 -6.14
C GLN A 56 -1.44 3.64 -7.26
N HIS A 57 -2.67 3.20 -7.00
CA HIS A 57 -3.52 2.47 -7.97
C HIS A 57 -4.67 3.29 -8.54
N TYR A 58 -4.73 4.59 -8.28
CA TYR A 58 -5.91 5.38 -8.62
C TYR A 58 -6.10 5.51 -10.14
N GLY A 59 -7.23 5.01 -10.66
CA GLY A 59 -7.78 5.38 -11.96
C GLY A 59 -7.06 4.85 -13.21
N LEU A 60 -5.86 4.28 -13.08
CA LEU A 60 -5.17 3.60 -14.18
C LEU A 60 -5.79 2.22 -14.38
N VAL A 61 -6.02 1.85 -15.64
CA VAL A 61 -6.72 0.61 -16.01
C VAL A 61 -5.79 -0.29 -16.80
N ARG A 62 -6.05 -1.60 -16.70
CA ARG A 62 -5.34 -2.65 -17.42
C ARG A 62 -6.38 -3.69 -17.87
N ASP A 63 -6.25 -4.18 -19.10
CA ASP A 63 -7.00 -5.36 -19.53
C ASP A 63 -6.57 -6.59 -18.73
N LEU A 64 -7.54 -7.31 -18.15
CA LEU A 64 -7.28 -8.37 -17.17
C LEU A 64 -6.33 -9.47 -17.70
N ASP A 65 -6.38 -9.75 -19.00
CA ASP A 65 -5.59 -10.78 -19.67
C ASP A 65 -4.19 -10.32 -20.12
N GLN A 66 -3.87 -9.03 -19.96
CA GLN A 66 -2.58 -8.45 -20.37
C GLN A 66 -1.59 -8.37 -19.19
N PRO A 67 -0.27 -8.45 -19.42
CA PRO A 67 0.71 -8.29 -18.34
C PRO A 67 0.65 -6.88 -17.72
N ILE A 68 1.16 -6.76 -16.48
CA ILE A 68 1.40 -5.46 -15.85
C ILE A 68 2.57 -4.78 -16.56
N LEU A 69 2.43 -3.49 -16.85
CA LEU A 69 3.36 -2.66 -17.61
C LEU A 69 3.58 -1.35 -16.85
N LEU A 70 4.63 -0.62 -17.20
CA LEU A 70 5.06 0.61 -16.49
C LEU A 70 3.95 1.67 -16.29
N HIS A 71 2.90 1.66 -17.11
CA HIS A 71 1.79 2.60 -17.03
C HIS A 71 0.60 2.16 -16.17
N HIS A 72 0.64 0.98 -15.54
CA HIS A 72 -0.49 0.46 -14.77
C HIS A 72 -0.49 0.84 -13.28
N ALA A 73 0.44 1.68 -12.83
CA ALA A 73 0.43 2.24 -11.49
C ALA A 73 1.18 3.59 -11.44
N TRP A 74 0.86 4.38 -10.41
CA TRP A 74 1.54 5.64 -10.12
C TRP A 74 2.74 5.44 -9.21
N ASN A 75 3.83 6.12 -9.54
CA ASN A 75 5.00 6.25 -8.70
C ASN A 75 4.97 7.57 -7.90
N HIS A 76 5.59 7.55 -6.71
CA HIS A 76 5.87 8.75 -5.93
C HIS A 76 7.39 8.85 -5.68
N MET A 77 8.07 9.64 -6.51
CA MET A 77 9.54 9.63 -6.61
C MET A 77 10.26 10.71 -5.78
N GLY A 78 9.60 11.24 -4.75
CA GLY A 78 10.16 12.27 -3.88
C GLY A 78 11.37 11.79 -3.07
N ARG A 79 12.38 12.65 -2.89
CA ARG A 79 13.63 12.34 -2.17
C ARG A 79 13.45 11.92 -0.71
N ILE A 80 12.34 12.31 -0.09
CA ILE A 80 12.00 11.96 1.30
C ILE A 80 11.12 10.70 1.34
N VAL A 81 10.11 10.64 0.47
CA VAL A 81 9.11 9.56 0.52
C VAL A 81 9.71 8.22 0.12
N ARG A 82 10.64 8.20 -0.84
CA ARG A 82 11.27 6.96 -1.32
C ARG A 82 12.02 6.20 -0.21
N PRO A 83 12.98 6.80 0.51
CA PRO A 83 13.63 6.11 1.63
C PRO A 83 12.66 5.72 2.76
N LEU A 84 11.72 6.60 3.11
CA LEU A 84 10.74 6.31 4.18
C LEU A 84 9.80 5.15 3.82
N GLY A 85 9.43 5.04 2.55
CA GLY A 85 8.66 3.92 2.03
C GLY A 85 9.51 2.70 1.69
N CYS A 86 10.80 2.68 2.02
CA CYS A 86 11.73 1.62 1.62
C CYS A 86 11.64 1.32 0.11
N GLU A 87 11.62 2.36 -0.73
CA GLU A 87 11.48 2.31 -2.18
C GLU A 87 10.17 1.72 -2.72
N ILE A 88 9.22 1.28 -1.87
CA ILE A 88 7.93 0.74 -2.33
C ILE A 88 7.10 1.78 -3.11
N THR A 89 7.42 3.07 -2.97
CA THR A 89 6.78 4.16 -3.70
C THR A 89 7.19 4.22 -5.18
N ASN A 90 8.22 3.48 -5.57
CA ASN A 90 8.49 3.08 -6.95
C ASN A 90 7.59 1.87 -7.30
N HIS A 91 6.30 2.12 -7.18
CA HIS A 91 5.27 1.10 -7.05
C HIS A 91 5.19 0.15 -8.24
N ILE A 92 5.31 0.69 -9.45
CA ILE A 92 5.12 -0.15 -10.63
C ILE A 92 6.24 -1.19 -10.79
N ASN A 93 7.47 -0.88 -10.37
CA ASN A 93 8.56 -1.85 -10.39
C ASN A 93 8.28 -3.01 -9.41
N HIS A 94 7.75 -2.70 -8.22
CA HIS A 94 7.27 -3.71 -7.28
C HIS A 94 6.13 -4.55 -7.87
N HIS A 95 5.23 -3.96 -8.66
CA HIS A 95 4.14 -4.70 -9.28
C HIS A 95 4.53 -5.52 -10.51
N ILE A 96 5.65 -5.18 -11.17
CA ILE A 96 6.24 -6.02 -12.21
C ILE A 96 6.79 -7.31 -11.59
N ASP A 97 7.53 -7.20 -10.49
CA ASP A 97 7.98 -8.35 -9.70
C ASP A 97 7.95 -8.05 -8.20
N GLY A 98 6.91 -8.56 -7.54
CA GLY A 98 6.69 -8.40 -6.10
C GLY A 98 7.69 -9.14 -5.21
N TYR A 99 8.52 -10.01 -5.78
CA TYR A 99 9.60 -10.69 -5.08
C TYR A 99 10.91 -9.89 -5.08
N THR A 100 11.00 -8.82 -5.88
CA THR A 100 12.15 -7.90 -5.87
C THR A 100 12.34 -7.34 -4.47
N ARG A 101 13.56 -7.45 -3.95
CA ARG A 101 13.88 -6.94 -2.62
C ARG A 101 13.82 -5.42 -2.64
N PHE A 102 13.40 -4.81 -1.53
CA PHE A 102 13.16 -3.37 -1.48
C PHE A 102 14.40 -2.53 -1.87
N TYR A 103 15.60 -2.99 -1.56
CA TYR A 103 16.87 -2.33 -1.92
C TYR A 103 17.34 -2.60 -3.36
N GLU A 104 16.68 -3.51 -4.07
CA GLU A 104 16.91 -3.80 -5.49
C GLU A 104 15.90 -3.06 -6.39
N LEU A 105 14.84 -2.46 -5.82
CA LEU A 105 13.86 -1.69 -6.57
C LEU A 105 14.52 -0.51 -7.29
N ARG A 106 14.20 -0.35 -8.58
CA ARG A 106 14.84 0.64 -9.45
C ARG A 106 13.86 1.72 -9.89
N PRO A 107 14.18 3.01 -9.67
CA PRO A 107 13.38 4.14 -10.14
C PRO A 107 12.89 4.05 -11.58
N GLU A 108 11.58 3.84 -11.77
CA GLU A 108 10.94 3.87 -13.09
C GLU A 108 10.50 5.30 -13.41
N ILE A 109 11.39 6.07 -14.03
CA ILE A 109 11.17 7.49 -14.35
C ILE A 109 10.17 7.70 -15.49
N GLU A 110 10.01 6.71 -16.35
CA GLU A 110 9.09 6.72 -17.50
C GLU A 110 7.65 6.36 -17.08
N ALA A 111 7.48 5.75 -15.90
CA ALA A 111 6.18 5.42 -15.36
C ALA A 111 5.37 6.69 -14.98
N PRO A 112 4.04 6.61 -14.89
CA PRO A 112 3.19 7.69 -14.41
C PRO A 112 3.62 8.16 -13.02
N GLN A 113 3.74 9.49 -12.85
CA GLN A 113 4.22 10.10 -11.60
C GLN A 113 3.14 10.93 -10.92
N MET A 114 2.93 10.67 -9.63
CA MET A 114 2.12 11.50 -8.75
C MET A 114 2.97 12.45 -7.90
N PRO A 115 2.37 13.51 -7.31
CA PRO A 115 3.00 14.31 -6.27
C PRO A 115 3.43 13.45 -5.09
N SER A 116 4.15 14.01 -4.11
CA SER A 116 4.52 13.27 -2.89
C SER A 116 3.34 12.47 -2.31
N LEU A 117 3.58 11.22 -1.90
CA LEU A 117 2.56 10.35 -1.31
C LEU A 117 1.91 11.00 -0.08
N PHE A 118 2.68 11.76 0.70
CA PHE A 118 2.15 12.51 1.85
C PHE A 118 1.22 13.65 1.42
N VAL A 119 1.52 14.33 0.31
CA VAL A 119 0.62 15.37 -0.23
C VAL A 119 -0.66 14.72 -0.74
N CYS A 120 -0.54 13.61 -1.46
CA CYS A 120 -1.70 12.84 -1.93
C CYS A 120 -2.56 12.36 -0.76
N PHE A 121 -1.94 11.86 0.32
CA PHE A 121 -2.64 11.44 1.53
C PHE A 121 -3.38 12.59 2.20
N LEU A 122 -2.69 13.69 2.51
CA LEU A 122 -3.29 14.83 3.23
C LEU A 122 -4.44 15.46 2.43
N VAL A 123 -4.27 15.65 1.12
CA VAL A 123 -5.33 16.17 0.24
C VAL A 123 -6.43 15.13 0.03
N GLY A 124 -6.05 13.84 -0.01
CA GLY A 124 -6.93 12.66 -0.12
C GLY A 124 -7.96 12.55 1.00
N LEU A 125 -7.65 13.06 2.20
CA LEU A 125 -8.59 13.14 3.32
C LEU A 125 -9.79 14.05 3.02
N ILE A 126 -9.71 14.91 2.01
CA ILE A 126 -10.78 15.80 1.56
C ILE A 126 -11.10 15.48 0.08
N PRO A 127 -12.03 14.54 -0.21
CA PRO A 127 -12.22 14.02 -1.56
C PRO A 127 -12.43 15.08 -2.66
N PRO A 128 -13.22 16.16 -2.44
CA PRO A 128 -13.35 17.21 -3.46
C PRO A 128 -12.03 17.87 -3.85
N LEU A 129 -11.12 18.07 -2.88
CA LEU A 129 -9.79 18.63 -3.15
C LEU A 129 -8.91 17.62 -3.87
N TRP A 130 -8.93 16.35 -3.44
CA TRP A 130 -8.21 15.26 -4.11
C TRP A 130 -8.54 15.18 -5.60
N PHE A 131 -9.82 15.08 -5.93
CA PHE A 131 -10.26 14.92 -7.31
C PHE A 131 -9.94 16.16 -8.15
N THR A 132 -10.13 17.36 -7.61
CA THR A 132 -9.98 18.60 -8.37
C THR A 132 -8.52 18.98 -8.56
N LEU A 133 -7.68 18.82 -7.53
CA LEU A 133 -6.30 19.31 -7.53
C LEU A 133 -5.29 18.28 -8.03
N ILE A 134 -5.54 16.97 -7.83
CA ILE A 134 -4.54 15.93 -8.12
C ILE A 134 -5.08 14.89 -9.08
N ALA A 135 -6.14 14.17 -8.71
CA ALA A 135 -6.57 12.97 -9.41
C ALA A 135 -7.00 13.23 -10.86
N LYS A 136 -7.95 14.15 -11.09
CA LYS A 136 -8.43 14.47 -12.45
C LYS A 136 -7.35 15.13 -13.33
N PRO A 137 -6.58 16.12 -12.84
CA PRO A 137 -5.48 16.67 -13.63
C PRO A 137 -4.43 15.63 -14.03
N LYS A 138 -4.07 14.71 -13.13
CA LYS A 138 -3.08 13.66 -13.42
C LYS A 138 -3.56 12.63 -14.42
N LEU A 139 -4.82 12.17 -14.30
CA LEU A 139 -5.41 11.29 -15.30
C LEU A 139 -5.51 11.98 -16.66
N LYS A 140 -5.95 13.24 -16.70
CA LYS A 140 -6.02 14.01 -17.96
C LYS A 140 -4.65 14.17 -18.62
N ASP A 141 -3.61 14.48 -17.85
CA ASP A 141 -2.23 14.55 -18.37
C ASP A 141 -1.77 13.20 -18.93
N TRP A 142 -2.19 12.10 -18.31
CA TRP A 142 -1.88 10.76 -18.77
C TRP A 142 -2.63 10.39 -20.06
N ASP A 143 -3.92 10.66 -20.14
CA ASP A 143 -4.78 10.39 -21.31
C ASP A 143 -4.34 11.16 -22.57
N GLN A 144 -3.54 12.21 -22.41
CA GLN A 144 -3.05 13.07 -23.50
C GLN A 144 -1.65 12.69 -24.03
N ARG A 145 -0.99 11.71 -23.41
CA ARG A 145 0.32 11.20 -23.83
C ARG A 145 0.18 10.00 -24.76
#